data_AF-A0A2V7JE54-F1
#
_entry.id   AF-A0A2V7JE54-F1
#
_cell.length_a   1.000
_cell.length_b   1.000
_cell.length_c   1.000
_cell.angle_alpha   90.00
_cell.angle_beta   90.00
_cell.angle_gamma   90.00
#
_symmetry.space_group_name_H-M   'P 1'
#
loop_
_entity.id
_entity.type
_entity.pdbx_description
1 polymer ?
#
loop_
_entity_poly.entity_id
_entity_poly.type
_entity_poly.pdbx_seq_one_letter_code
_entity_poly.pdbx_strand_id
1 'polypeptide(L)'
;TLVVGALDGGFLLPDLRVLTDHEIFRRARRLRRPRRYREALATAAQALKVGDYVVHLEHGIGIYRGIQTIAVGADGGSLEVAVVEYEGGDRLNVPLYRLDQLEPYRAATNGDGGAPPQPPRLHKLGATTWQRQRDKTRAAIRQMAVELLELYARRQLASGYAFPPDTPWQRELESAFLYEDTPDQRRASEEVKRDMERPRPMDRLLVGDVGYGKTEVALRAAFKAVQAGKQVAVLVPTTILAEQHGRTFRERLADYPRKRQQMPPAGSRAAPWIS
;
A
#
# COMPACT_ATOMS: atom_id res chain seq x y z
N THR A 1 27.69 -8.30 33.94
CA THR A 1 27.48 -7.27 32.90
C THR A 1 26.65 -7.86 31.80
N LEU A 2 25.63 -7.14 31.32
CA LEU A 2 24.76 -7.59 30.24
C LEU A 2 25.18 -6.90 28.94
N VAL A 3 25.49 -7.68 27.91
CA VAL A 3 26.00 -7.19 26.62
C VAL A 3 25.23 -7.91 25.51
N VAL A 4 24.91 -7.20 24.43
CA VAL A 4 24.20 -7.75 23.27
C VAL A 4 25.21 -8.12 22.19
N GLY A 5 25.19 -9.37 21.73
CA GLY A 5 26.07 -9.88 20.68
C GLY A 5 25.63 -11.26 20.19
N ALA A 6 26.14 -11.69 19.04
CA ALA A 6 25.85 -13.01 18.49
C ALA A 6 26.91 -14.02 18.96
N LEU A 7 26.49 -15.03 19.73
CA LEU A 7 27.33 -16.13 20.21
C LEU A 7 26.65 -17.47 19.94
N ASP A 8 27.44 -18.49 19.62
CA ASP A 8 26.91 -19.82 19.33
C ASP A 8 26.54 -20.64 20.57
N GLY A 9 27.15 -20.32 21.71
CA GLY A 9 26.88 -20.90 23.02
C GLY A 9 27.65 -20.16 24.11
N GLY A 10 27.39 -20.51 25.37
CA GLY A 10 28.21 -20.07 26.49
C GLY A 10 29.56 -20.79 26.49
N PHE A 11 30.53 -20.20 27.17
CA PHE A 11 31.84 -20.81 27.35
C PHE A 11 32.48 -20.37 28.67
N LEU A 12 33.46 -21.15 29.13
CA LEU A 12 34.17 -20.95 30.38
C LEU A 12 35.65 -20.74 30.09
N LEU A 13 36.20 -19.65 30.61
CA LEU A 13 37.62 -19.42 30.77
C LEU A 13 37.93 -19.37 32.28
N PRO A 14 39.21 -19.50 32.71
CA PRO A 14 39.57 -19.55 34.13
C PRO A 14 38.95 -18.40 34.97
N ASP A 15 38.93 -17.18 34.43
CA ASP A 15 38.45 -15.98 35.13
C ASP A 15 37.14 -15.41 34.55
N LEU A 16 36.57 -16.02 33.51
CA LEU A 16 35.40 -15.50 32.81
C LEU A 16 34.40 -16.60 32.50
N ARG A 17 33.14 -16.35 32.88
CA ARG A 17 32.02 -17.21 32.52
C ARG A 17 31.04 -16.43 31.65
N VAL A 18 30.86 -16.87 30.41
CA VAL A 18 29.88 -16.31 29.49
C VAL A 18 28.73 -17.30 29.38
N LEU A 19 27.53 -16.84 29.73
CA LEU A 19 26.30 -17.63 29.63
C LEU A 19 25.34 -16.91 28.69
N THR A 20 24.73 -17.67 27.78
CA THR A 20 23.71 -17.16 26.86
C THR A 20 22.33 -17.21 27.50
N ASP A 21 21.39 -16.40 26.99
CA ASP A 21 19.99 -16.39 27.43
C ASP A 21 19.35 -17.79 27.31
N HIS A 22 19.70 -18.52 26.26
CA HIS A 22 19.19 -19.87 26.00
C HIS A 22 19.58 -20.89 27.08
N GLU A 23 20.80 -20.79 27.62
CA GLU A 23 21.31 -21.68 28.69
C GLU A 23 20.68 -21.36 30.05
N ILE A 24 20.50 -20.06 30.35
CA ILE A 24 19.91 -19.61 31.61
C ILE A 24 18.43 -19.97 31.68
N PHE A 25 17.68 -19.76 30.59
CA PHE A 25 16.23 -19.97 30.57
C PHE A 25 15.80 -21.35 30.07
N ARG A 26 16.74 -22.29 29.88
CA ARG A 26 16.51 -23.64 29.28
C ARG A 26 15.62 -23.60 28.04
N ARG A 27 15.76 -22.57 27.23
CA ARG A 27 15.02 -22.45 25.97
C ARG A 27 15.83 -23.20 24.92
N ALA A 28 15.38 -24.41 24.57
CA ALA A 28 15.97 -25.15 23.46
C ALA A 28 16.08 -24.21 22.25
N ARG A 29 17.30 -24.08 21.68
CA ARG A 29 17.50 -23.43 20.39
C ARG A 29 16.48 -24.06 19.44
N ARG A 30 15.41 -23.33 19.10
CA ARG A 30 14.69 -23.61 17.86
C ARG A 30 15.69 -23.25 16.77
N LEU A 31 16.52 -24.21 16.36
CA LEU A 31 17.01 -24.24 15.00
C LEU A 31 15.76 -24.01 14.16
N ARG A 32 15.66 -22.82 13.59
CA ARG A 32 14.55 -22.46 12.73
C ARG A 32 14.68 -23.39 11.54
N ARG A 33 14.06 -24.57 11.62
CA ARG A 33 13.98 -25.52 10.53
C ARG A 33 13.49 -24.71 9.32
N PRO A 34 14.14 -24.79 8.15
CA PRO A 34 13.68 -24.11 6.95
C PRO A 34 12.37 -24.72 6.40
N ARG A 35 11.60 -25.46 7.20
CA ARG A 35 10.34 -26.09 6.80
C ARG A 35 9.22 -25.08 6.53
N ARG A 36 9.22 -23.90 7.17
CA ARG A 36 8.25 -22.83 6.87
C ARG A 36 8.51 -22.11 5.54
N TYR A 37 9.71 -22.24 4.97
CA TYR A 37 10.01 -21.68 3.64
C TYR A 37 9.53 -22.62 2.53
N ARG A 38 9.64 -23.95 2.73
CA ARG A 38 9.13 -24.95 1.79
C ARG A 38 7.61 -24.93 1.63
N GLU A 39 6.84 -24.63 2.67
CA GLU A 39 5.37 -24.52 2.56
C GLU A 39 4.94 -23.27 1.78
N ALA A 40 5.58 -22.11 1.99
CA ALA A 40 5.32 -20.88 1.24
C ALA A 40 5.81 -20.95 -0.21
N LEU A 41 6.96 -21.60 -0.47
CA LEU A 41 7.43 -21.93 -1.81
C LEU A 41 6.53 -22.95 -2.51
N ALA A 42 6.01 -23.94 -1.79
CA ALA A 42 5.03 -24.88 -2.34
C ALA A 42 3.74 -24.17 -2.73
N THR A 43 3.29 -23.15 -1.98
CA THR A 43 2.09 -22.37 -2.35
C THR A 43 2.35 -21.46 -3.55
N ALA A 44 3.54 -20.85 -3.66
CA ALA A 44 3.93 -20.00 -4.79
C ALA A 44 4.18 -20.80 -6.07
N ALA A 45 4.81 -21.98 -5.98
CA ALA A 45 5.05 -22.88 -7.09
C ALA A 45 3.77 -23.59 -7.58
N GLN A 46 2.84 -23.93 -6.67
CA GLN A 46 1.55 -24.53 -7.02
C GLN A 46 0.61 -23.55 -7.76
N ALA A 47 0.92 -22.25 -7.77
CA ALA A 47 0.13 -21.24 -8.48
C ALA A 47 0.57 -21.02 -9.94
N LEU A 48 1.76 -21.49 -10.35
CA LEU A 48 2.29 -21.27 -11.69
C LEU A 48 1.98 -22.44 -12.62
N LYS A 49 1.22 -22.19 -13.67
CA LYS A 49 0.91 -23.15 -14.73
C LYS A 49 1.87 -22.97 -15.89
N VAL A 50 2.16 -24.08 -16.58
CA VAL A 50 2.95 -24.04 -17.82
C VAL A 50 2.24 -23.11 -18.81
N GLY A 51 2.98 -22.13 -19.34
CA GLY A 51 2.45 -21.07 -20.20
C GLY A 51 2.20 -19.75 -19.50
N ASP A 52 2.21 -19.69 -18.16
CA ASP A 52 2.06 -18.43 -17.44
C ASP A 52 3.27 -17.51 -17.64
N TYR A 53 3.01 -16.21 -17.71
CA TYR A 53 4.06 -15.21 -17.70
C TYR A 53 4.63 -15.06 -16.29
N VAL A 54 5.96 -15.02 -16.19
CA VAL A 54 6.69 -14.87 -14.93
C VAL A 54 7.73 -13.78 -15.05
N VAL A 55 8.01 -13.12 -13.94
CA VAL A 55 9.06 -12.11 -13.82
C VAL A 55 10.22 -12.73 -13.06
N HIS A 56 11.38 -12.82 -13.71
CA HIS A 56 12.64 -13.09 -13.03
C HIS A 56 13.28 -11.78 -12.58
N LEU A 57 13.72 -11.70 -11.32
CA LEU A 57 14.29 -10.48 -10.73
C LEU A 57 15.42 -9.86 -11.55
N GLU A 58 16.24 -10.68 -12.21
CA GLU A 58 17.41 -10.25 -12.98
C GLU A 58 17.23 -10.27 -14.50
N HIS A 59 16.28 -11.03 -15.02
CA HIS A 59 16.18 -11.30 -16.46
C HIS A 59 14.86 -10.80 -17.07
N GLY A 60 13.94 -10.33 -16.24
CA GLY A 60 12.66 -9.77 -16.68
C GLY A 60 11.63 -10.83 -17.01
N ILE A 61 10.71 -10.46 -17.91
CA ILE A 61 9.50 -11.23 -18.19
C ILE A 61 9.79 -12.36 -19.17
N GLY A 62 9.44 -13.59 -18.78
CA GLY A 62 9.50 -14.81 -19.57
C GLY A 62 8.23 -15.66 -19.42
N ILE A 63 8.21 -16.82 -20.06
CA ILE A 63 7.13 -17.81 -20.01
C ILE A 63 7.60 -19.02 -19.19
N TYR A 64 6.84 -19.40 -18.17
CA TYR A 64 7.13 -20.60 -17.39
C TYR A 64 6.85 -21.87 -18.20
N ARG A 65 7.85 -22.76 -18.33
CA ARG A 65 7.79 -24.01 -19.10
C ARG A 65 7.76 -25.26 -18.22
N GLY A 66 7.58 -25.10 -16.90
CA GLY A 66 7.48 -26.22 -15.96
C GLY A 66 8.81 -26.57 -15.29
N ILE A 67 8.80 -27.66 -14.52
CA ILE A 67 9.97 -28.19 -13.83
C ILE A 67 10.59 -29.29 -14.67
N GLN A 68 11.92 -29.29 -14.79
CA GLN A 68 12.69 -30.34 -15.45
C GLN A 68 13.81 -30.82 -14.53
N THR A 69 14.17 -32.10 -14.65
CA THR A 69 15.33 -32.68 -13.97
C THR A 69 16.51 -32.68 -14.92
N ILE A 70 17.58 -31.99 -14.57
CA ILE A 70 18.84 -31.97 -15.31
C ILE A 70 19.90 -32.79 -14.58
N ALA A 71 20.73 -33.52 -15.32
CA ALA A 71 21.90 -34.18 -14.74
C ALA A 71 22.99 -33.14 -14.46
N VAL A 72 23.59 -33.18 -13.27
CA VAL A 72 24.63 -32.25 -12.82
C VAL A 72 25.85 -33.05 -12.37
N GLY A 73 26.98 -32.83 -13.05
CA GLY A 73 28.28 -33.44 -12.75
C GLY A 73 28.51 -34.79 -13.45
N ALA A 74 29.78 -35.23 -13.46
CA ALA A 74 30.18 -36.54 -14.00
C ALA A 74 29.79 -37.70 -13.07
N ASP A 75 29.49 -37.42 -11.80
CA ASP A 75 29.20 -38.41 -10.75
C ASP A 75 27.71 -38.75 -10.60
N GLY A 76 26.86 -38.38 -11.58
CA GLY A 76 25.46 -38.82 -11.63
C GLY A 76 24.47 -38.06 -10.73
N GLY A 77 24.80 -36.84 -10.28
CA GLY A 77 23.86 -35.98 -9.57
C GLY A 77 22.70 -35.52 -10.47
N SER A 78 21.52 -35.29 -9.90
CA SER A 78 20.38 -34.68 -10.60
C SER A 78 19.88 -33.45 -9.86
N LEU A 79 19.47 -32.43 -10.60
CA LEU A 79 18.95 -31.17 -10.07
C LEU A 79 17.62 -30.84 -10.74
N GLU A 80 16.61 -30.54 -9.93
CA GLU A 80 15.35 -30.01 -10.42
C GLU A 80 15.45 -28.49 -10.62
N VAL A 81 15.03 -28.05 -11.81
CA VAL A 81 15.05 -26.65 -12.23
C VAL A 81 13.69 -26.27 -12.80
N ALA A 82 13.22 -25.08 -12.46
CA ALA A 82 12.15 -24.40 -13.17
C ALA A 82 12.70 -23.83 -14.48
N VAL A 83 12.06 -24.12 -15.60
CA VAL A 83 12.47 -23.63 -16.92
C VAL A 83 11.64 -22.41 -17.28
N VAL A 84 12.30 -21.32 -17.66
CA VAL A 84 11.65 -20.09 -18.14
C VAL A 84 12.17 -19.77 -19.53
N GLU A 85 11.27 -19.56 -20.47
CA GLU A 85 11.57 -19.22 -21.87
C GLU A 85 11.40 -17.72 -22.14
N TYR A 86 12.36 -17.15 -22.86
CA TYR A 86 12.46 -15.73 -23.17
C TYR A 86 12.25 -15.47 -24.68
N GLU A 87 12.26 -14.19 -25.07
CA GLU A 87 12.16 -13.80 -26.48
C GLU A 87 13.29 -14.46 -27.30
N GLY A 88 12.94 -15.03 -28.45
CA GLY A 88 13.90 -15.76 -29.30
C GLY A 88 14.04 -17.26 -28.96
N GLY A 89 13.35 -17.74 -27.92
CA GLY A 89 13.36 -19.16 -27.53
C GLY A 89 14.45 -19.54 -26.53
N ASP A 90 15.26 -18.57 -26.09
CA ASP A 90 16.29 -18.78 -25.07
C ASP A 90 15.67 -19.23 -23.75
N ARG A 91 16.33 -20.17 -23.05
CA ARG A 91 15.82 -20.76 -21.80
C ARG A 91 16.75 -20.51 -20.62
N LEU A 92 16.15 -20.17 -19.49
CA LEU A 92 16.80 -20.06 -18.19
C LEU A 92 16.33 -21.20 -17.28
N ASN A 93 17.30 -21.93 -16.73
CA ASN A 93 17.06 -22.97 -15.73
C ASN A 93 17.26 -22.37 -14.34
N VAL A 94 16.18 -22.15 -13.60
CA VAL A 94 16.19 -21.61 -12.24
C VAL A 94 16.11 -22.78 -11.26
N PRO A 95 17.15 -23.06 -10.45
CA PRO A 95 17.08 -24.13 -9.46
C PRO A 95 15.93 -23.91 -8.48
N LEU A 96 15.23 -24.98 -8.08
CA LEU A 96 14.05 -24.85 -7.20
C LEU A 96 14.32 -24.16 -5.86
N TYR A 97 15.57 -24.21 -5.36
CA TYR A 97 15.96 -23.50 -4.14
C TYR A 97 16.13 -21.98 -4.34
N ARG A 98 16.07 -21.47 -5.58
CA ARG A 98 16.04 -20.05 -5.97
C ARG A 98 14.74 -19.63 -6.64
N LEU A 99 13.67 -20.42 -6.47
CA LEU A 99 12.38 -20.14 -7.10
C LEU A 99 11.74 -18.83 -6.59
N ASP A 100 12.19 -18.31 -5.45
CA ASP A 100 11.84 -16.99 -4.92
C ASP A 100 12.27 -15.82 -5.81
N GLN A 101 13.14 -16.06 -6.80
CA GLN A 101 13.50 -15.08 -7.83
C GLN A 101 12.46 -14.99 -8.96
N LEU A 102 11.47 -15.88 -8.96
CA LEU A 102 10.38 -15.91 -9.92
C LEU A 102 9.07 -15.50 -9.25
N GLU A 103 8.44 -14.47 -9.80
CA GLU A 103 7.12 -14.03 -9.40
C GLU A 103 6.13 -14.16 -10.57
N PRO A 104 4.86 -14.53 -10.32
CA PRO A 104 3.84 -14.47 -11.35
C PRO A 104 3.73 -13.05 -11.92
N TYR A 105 3.73 -12.91 -13.25
CA TYR A 105 3.48 -11.62 -13.87
C TYR A 105 2.03 -11.21 -13.64
N ARG A 106 1.82 -10.06 -12.99
CA ARG A 106 0.51 -9.46 -12.82
C ARG A 106 0.38 -8.31 -13.81
N ALA A 107 -0.48 -8.49 -14.82
CA ALA A 107 -0.84 -7.39 -15.69
C ALA A 107 -1.52 -6.29 -14.86
N ALA A 108 -1.16 -5.03 -15.10
CA ALA A 108 -1.99 -3.94 -14.67
C ALA A 108 -3.31 -4.07 -15.43
N THR A 109 -4.41 -4.34 -14.72
CA THR A 109 -5.74 -4.12 -15.29
C THR A 109 -5.83 -2.62 -15.52
N ASN A 110 -5.71 -2.18 -16.78
CA ASN A 110 -6.15 -0.85 -17.13
C ASN A 110 -7.58 -0.72 -16.61
N GLY A 111 -7.91 0.38 -15.91
CA GLY A 111 -9.22 0.60 -15.29
C GLY A 111 -10.40 0.69 -16.26
N ASP A 112 -10.22 0.22 -17.48
CA ASP A 112 -11.15 0.25 -18.58
C ASP A 112 -11.74 -1.17 -18.72
N GLY A 113 -13.03 -1.27 -18.44
CA GLY A 113 -13.77 -2.52 -18.24
C GLY A 113 -13.41 -3.68 -19.19
N GLY A 114 -13.08 -4.82 -18.59
CA GLY A 114 -13.34 -6.16 -19.14
C GLY A 114 -12.50 -6.63 -20.32
N ALA A 115 -11.55 -5.85 -20.85
CA ALA A 115 -10.64 -6.35 -21.88
C ALA A 115 -9.66 -7.38 -21.29
N PRO A 116 -9.42 -8.53 -21.94
CA PRO A 116 -8.43 -9.48 -21.48
C PRO A 116 -7.04 -8.81 -21.43
N PRO A 117 -6.22 -9.08 -20.39
CA PRO A 117 -4.91 -8.46 -20.26
C PRO A 117 -4.08 -8.76 -21.50
N GLN A 118 -3.56 -7.72 -22.16
CA GLN A 118 -2.68 -7.90 -23.31
C GLN A 118 -1.41 -8.64 -22.87
N PRO A 119 -0.91 -9.59 -23.69
CA PRO A 119 0.30 -10.34 -23.36
C PRO A 119 1.49 -9.37 -23.25
N PRO A 120 2.31 -9.49 -22.18
CA PRO A 120 3.47 -8.63 -22.02
C PRO A 120 4.51 -8.89 -23.11
N ARG A 121 5.33 -7.88 -23.38
CA ARG A 121 6.55 -8.09 -24.18
C ARG A 121 7.53 -8.92 -23.37
N LEU A 122 7.94 -10.06 -23.94
CA LEU A 122 9.01 -10.89 -23.38
C LEU A 122 10.34 -10.13 -23.45
N HIS A 123 11.20 -10.39 -22.48
CA HIS A 123 12.57 -9.87 -22.50
C HIS A 123 13.49 -10.87 -23.22
N LYS A 124 14.62 -10.39 -23.75
CA LYS A 124 15.71 -11.24 -24.25
C LYS A 124 16.68 -11.58 -23.12
N LEU A 125 17.12 -12.84 -23.07
CA LEU A 125 18.11 -13.25 -22.09
C LEU A 125 19.46 -12.56 -22.37
N GLY A 126 20.12 -12.05 -21.33
CA GLY A 126 21.38 -11.30 -21.47
C GLY A 126 21.25 -9.85 -21.99
N ALA A 127 20.05 -9.40 -22.37
CA ALA A 127 19.83 -8.01 -22.76
C ALA A 127 19.79 -7.08 -21.53
N THR A 128 20.28 -5.85 -21.69
CA THR A 128 20.30 -4.83 -20.62
C THR A 128 18.99 -4.05 -20.49
N THR A 129 17.98 -4.34 -21.31
CA THR A 129 16.70 -3.62 -21.34
C THR A 129 15.96 -3.72 -20.00
N TRP A 130 15.89 -4.92 -19.41
CA TRP A 130 15.32 -5.14 -18.08
C TRP A 130 16.06 -4.38 -16.99
N GLN A 131 17.39 -4.47 -16.99
CA GLN A 131 18.24 -3.78 -16.02
C GLN A 131 18.03 -2.25 -16.08
N ARG A 132 18.07 -1.67 -17.29
CA ARG A 132 17.81 -0.24 -17.51
C ARG A 132 16.42 0.17 -17.05
N GLN A 133 15.40 -0.64 -17.35
CA GLN A 133 14.03 -0.39 -16.91
C GLN A 133 13.92 -0.41 -15.38
N ARG A 134 14.57 -1.38 -14.73
CA ARG A 134 14.61 -1.52 -13.27
C ARG A 134 15.32 -0.34 -12.61
N ASP A 135 16.46 0.07 -13.14
CA ASP A 135 17.25 1.19 -12.62
C ASP A 135 16.49 2.52 -12.77
N LYS A 136 15.86 2.76 -13.93
CA LYS A 136 14.99 3.92 -14.15
C LYS A 136 13.82 3.94 -13.17
N THR A 137 13.14 2.81 -12.99
CA THR A 137 12.01 2.68 -12.06
C THR A 137 12.45 2.92 -10.62
N ARG A 138 13.60 2.37 -10.21
CA ARG A 138 14.19 2.60 -8.89
C ARG A 138 14.55 4.06 -8.66
N ALA A 139 15.09 4.75 -9.67
CA ALA A 139 15.36 6.19 -9.59
C ALA A 139 14.06 6.98 -9.39
N ALA A 140 13.01 6.67 -10.15
CA ALA A 140 11.70 7.32 -10.00
C ALA A 140 11.08 7.09 -8.60
N ILE A 141 11.13 5.87 -8.07
CA ILE A 141 10.64 5.56 -6.71
C ILE A 141 11.42 6.35 -5.66
N ARG A 142 12.75 6.44 -5.79
CA ARG A 142 13.57 7.25 -4.87
C ARG A 142 13.20 8.72 -4.93
N GLN A 143 13.01 9.26 -6.14
CA GLN A 143 12.61 10.66 -6.32
C GLN A 143 11.25 10.93 -5.65
N MET A 144 10.26 10.07 -5.87
CA MET A 144 8.95 10.15 -5.20
C MET A 144 9.08 10.09 -3.66
N ALA A 145 9.94 9.20 -3.14
CA ALA A 145 10.17 9.09 -1.70
C ALA A 145 10.79 10.37 -1.11
N VAL A 146 11.75 10.99 -1.82
CA VAL A 146 12.33 12.27 -1.41
C VAL A 146 11.27 13.37 -1.40
N GLU A 147 10.47 13.48 -2.46
CA GLU A 147 9.39 14.48 -2.54
C GLU A 147 8.35 14.32 -1.43
N LEU A 148 7.97 13.08 -1.10
CA LEU A 148 7.08 12.80 0.02
C LEU A 148 7.71 13.21 1.35
N LEU A 149 8.98 12.86 1.61
CA LEU A 149 9.68 13.24 2.83
C LEU A 149 9.78 14.76 2.98
N GLU A 150 10.11 15.47 1.91
CA GLU A 150 10.14 16.94 1.91
C GLU A 150 8.77 17.53 2.20
N LEU A 151 7.70 16.99 1.61
CA LEU A 151 6.33 17.43 1.87
C LEU A 151 5.95 17.24 3.35
N TYR A 152 6.28 16.09 3.95
CA TYR A 152 6.01 15.84 5.37
C TYR A 152 6.84 16.74 6.28
N ALA A 153 8.12 16.97 5.97
CA ALA A 153 8.97 17.88 6.72
C ALA A 153 8.41 19.31 6.70
N ARG A 154 8.01 19.80 5.52
CA ARG A 154 7.37 21.11 5.36
C ARG A 154 6.07 21.21 6.18
N ARG A 155 5.22 20.18 6.16
CA ARG A 155 3.98 20.15 6.96
C ARG A 155 4.23 20.10 8.47
N GLN A 156 5.28 19.42 8.91
CA GLN A 156 5.60 19.32 10.34
C GLN A 156 6.07 20.65 10.94
N LEU A 157 6.73 21.48 10.12
CA LEU A 157 7.19 22.82 10.49
C LEU A 157 6.12 23.91 10.27
N ALA A 158 5.17 23.67 9.36
CA ALA A 158 4.09 24.61 9.08
C ALA A 158 3.14 24.77 10.27
N SER A 159 2.83 26.02 10.61
CA SER A 159 1.72 26.32 11.52
C SER A 159 0.41 26.20 10.76
N GLY A 160 -0.49 25.36 11.27
CA GLY A 160 -1.85 25.16 10.76
C GLY A 160 -2.90 25.90 11.59
N TYR A 161 -4.16 25.71 11.22
CA TYR A 161 -5.30 26.16 12.03
C TYR A 161 -5.83 24.99 12.85
N ALA A 162 -5.70 25.07 14.18
CA ALA A 162 -6.32 24.14 15.10
C ALA A 162 -7.81 24.44 15.19
N PHE A 163 -8.65 23.54 14.68
CA PHE A 163 -10.09 23.66 14.80
C PHE A 163 -10.52 23.51 16.28
N PRO A 164 -11.59 24.21 16.72
CA PRO A 164 -12.08 24.08 18.09
C PRO A 164 -12.76 22.73 18.33
N PRO A 165 -12.96 22.32 19.59
CA PRO A 165 -13.74 21.14 19.96
C PRO A 165 -15.17 21.16 19.41
N ASP A 166 -15.81 19.99 19.35
CA ASP A 166 -17.15 19.82 18.80
C ASP A 166 -18.22 20.61 19.57
N THR A 167 -19.05 21.33 18.81
CA THR A 167 -20.21 22.08 19.33
C THR A 167 -21.42 21.14 19.51
N PRO A 168 -22.49 21.59 20.20
CA PRO A 168 -23.75 20.85 20.27
C PRO A 168 -24.33 20.51 18.88
N TRP A 169 -24.28 21.44 17.92
CA TRP A 169 -24.71 21.18 16.54
C TRP A 169 -23.90 20.10 15.85
N GLN A 170 -22.60 19.97 16.14
CA GLN A 170 -21.79 18.89 15.57
C GLN A 170 -22.32 17.52 16.03
N ARG A 171 -22.63 17.38 17.32
CA ARG A 171 -23.18 16.14 17.88
C ARG A 171 -24.57 15.85 17.36
N GLU A 172 -25.39 16.87 17.19
CA GLU A 172 -26.73 16.76 16.61
C GLU A 172 -26.66 16.24 15.17
N LEU A 173 -25.79 16.83 14.33
CA LEU A 173 -25.59 16.40 12.95
C LEU A 173 -25.10 14.94 12.87
N GLU A 174 -24.15 14.57 13.73
CA GLU A 174 -23.65 13.21 13.84
C GLU A 174 -24.75 12.24 14.28
N SER A 175 -25.60 12.64 15.23
CA SER A 175 -26.71 11.82 15.75
C SER A 175 -27.90 11.71 14.77
N ALA A 176 -28.06 12.70 13.89
CA ALA A 176 -29.08 12.69 12.84
C ALA A 176 -28.74 11.74 11.67
N PHE A 177 -27.59 11.07 11.71
CA PHE A 177 -27.25 10.08 10.70
C PHE A 177 -28.14 8.84 10.85
N LEU A 178 -28.76 8.41 9.74
CA LEU A 178 -29.76 7.34 9.72
C LEU A 178 -29.19 5.94 10.02
N TYR A 179 -27.88 5.77 9.90
CA TYR A 179 -27.22 4.49 10.07
C TYR A 179 -26.33 4.51 11.31
N GLU A 180 -26.20 3.36 11.96
CA GLU A 180 -25.22 3.21 13.03
C GLU A 180 -23.82 3.12 12.41
N ASP A 181 -22.89 3.94 12.92
CA ASP A 181 -21.50 3.84 12.51
C ASP A 181 -20.90 2.49 12.90
N THR A 182 -20.16 1.89 11.99
CA THR A 182 -19.27 0.78 12.31
C THR A 182 -18.12 1.23 13.23
N PRO A 183 -17.46 0.32 13.98
CA PRO A 183 -16.31 0.67 14.79
C PRO A 183 -15.20 1.41 14.02
N ASP A 184 -14.97 1.05 12.75
CA ASP A 184 -13.96 1.68 11.92
C ASP A 184 -14.37 3.07 11.42
N GLN A 185 -15.67 3.30 11.15
CA GLN A 185 -16.18 4.63 10.83
C GLN A 185 -16.10 5.59 12.03
N ARG A 186 -16.42 5.11 13.24
CA ARG A 186 -16.27 5.89 14.47
C ARG A 186 -14.81 6.30 14.67
N ARG A 187 -13.90 5.32 14.63
CA ARG A 187 -12.46 5.56 14.75
C ARG A 187 -11.95 6.55 13.70
N ALA A 188 -12.35 6.38 12.43
CA ALA A 188 -11.95 7.27 11.35
C ALA A 188 -12.46 8.71 11.60
N SER A 189 -13.69 8.86 12.06
CA SER A 189 -14.29 10.16 12.38
C SER A 189 -13.56 10.84 13.55
N GLU A 190 -13.28 10.11 14.63
CA GLU A 190 -12.52 10.61 15.79
C GLU A 190 -11.10 11.01 15.41
N GLU A 191 -10.41 10.18 14.63
CA GLU A 191 -9.06 10.45 14.17
C GLU A 191 -8.98 11.68 13.26
N VAL A 192 -9.93 11.84 12.32
CA VAL A 192 -10.04 13.03 11.48
C VAL A 192 -10.25 14.28 12.34
N LYS A 193 -11.20 14.25 13.28
CA LYS A 193 -11.47 15.40 14.17
C LYS A 193 -10.25 15.75 15.03
N ARG A 194 -9.58 14.74 15.59
CA ARG A 194 -8.34 14.92 16.35
C ARG A 194 -7.23 15.53 15.50
N ASP A 195 -7.08 15.12 14.25
CA ASP A 195 -6.08 15.69 13.35
C ASP A 195 -6.44 17.15 12.98
N MET A 196 -7.73 17.48 12.81
CA MET A 196 -8.20 18.85 12.61
C MET A 196 -7.95 19.77 13.83
N GLU A 197 -8.02 19.24 15.05
CA GLU A 197 -7.81 20.02 16.28
C GLU A 197 -6.32 20.32 16.57
N ARG A 198 -5.40 19.80 15.76
CA ARG A 198 -3.95 20.06 15.94
C ARG A 198 -3.52 21.38 15.30
N PRO A 199 -2.47 22.04 15.82
CA PRO A 199 -1.91 23.25 15.24
C PRO A 199 -1.06 22.97 13.98
N ARG A 200 -1.18 21.80 13.36
CA ARG A 200 -0.43 21.41 12.16
C ARG A 200 -1.41 21.03 11.05
N PRO A 201 -1.11 21.32 9.78
CA PRO A 201 -1.96 20.92 8.67
C PRO A 201 -2.23 19.41 8.67
N MET A 202 -3.50 19.02 8.65
CA MET A 202 -3.91 17.62 8.50
C MET A 202 -3.62 17.12 7.08
N ASP A 203 -3.11 15.89 6.97
CA ASP A 203 -3.01 15.14 5.73
C ASP A 203 -3.37 13.67 6.01
N ARG A 204 -4.56 13.26 5.59
CA ARG A 204 -5.11 11.95 5.93
C ARG A 204 -5.77 11.33 4.72
N LEU A 205 -5.41 10.07 4.45
CA LEU A 205 -6.06 9.23 3.46
C LEU A 205 -7.02 8.26 4.15
N LEU A 206 -8.31 8.36 3.82
CA LEU A 206 -9.32 7.40 4.26
C LEU A 206 -9.55 6.36 3.17
N VAL A 207 -9.19 5.11 3.44
CA VAL A 207 -9.37 3.98 2.52
C VAL A 207 -10.52 3.10 3.01
N GLY A 208 -11.42 2.73 2.09
CA GLY A 208 -12.52 1.81 2.35
C GLY A 208 -13.32 1.54 1.09
N ASP A 209 -14.13 0.50 1.08
CA ASP A 209 -14.89 0.10 -0.10
C ASP A 209 -16.08 1.03 -0.40
N VAL A 210 -16.69 0.88 -1.58
CA VAL A 210 -17.90 1.63 -1.96
C VAL A 210 -19.01 1.33 -0.96
N GLY A 211 -19.68 2.37 -0.45
CA GLY A 211 -20.76 2.25 0.54
C GLY A 211 -20.32 2.30 2.01
N TYR A 212 -19.02 2.26 2.33
CA TYR A 212 -18.52 2.27 3.72
C TYR A 212 -18.55 3.66 4.40
N GLY A 213 -19.42 4.57 3.98
CA GLY A 213 -19.64 5.85 4.66
C GLY A 213 -18.48 6.86 4.63
N LYS A 214 -17.52 6.74 3.69
CA LYS A 214 -16.43 7.73 3.52
C LYS A 214 -16.95 9.16 3.36
N THR A 215 -18.06 9.31 2.64
CA THR A 215 -18.73 10.60 2.44
C THR A 215 -19.26 11.19 3.74
N GLU A 216 -19.75 10.36 4.65
CA GLU A 216 -20.25 10.82 5.95
C GLU A 216 -19.10 11.32 6.84
N VAL A 217 -17.96 10.62 6.86
CA VAL A 217 -16.76 11.10 7.56
C VAL A 217 -16.28 12.45 7.03
N ALA A 218 -16.26 12.61 5.69
CA ALA A 218 -15.89 13.87 5.05
C ALA A 218 -16.89 15.00 5.36
N LEU A 219 -18.18 14.69 5.42
CA LEU A 219 -19.23 15.65 5.73
C LEU A 219 -19.13 16.16 7.17
N ARG A 220 -18.88 15.28 8.14
CA ARG A 220 -18.67 15.66 9.54
C ARG A 220 -17.47 16.59 9.70
N ALA A 221 -16.38 16.29 9.00
CA ALA A 221 -15.19 17.14 8.97
C ALA A 221 -15.49 18.52 8.34
N ALA A 222 -16.22 18.53 7.22
CA ALA A 222 -16.63 19.76 6.56
C ALA A 222 -17.50 20.63 7.49
N PHE A 223 -18.47 20.02 8.18
CA PHE A 223 -19.36 20.73 9.09
C PHE A 223 -18.60 21.34 10.28
N LYS A 224 -17.65 20.61 10.87
CA LYS A 224 -16.75 21.13 11.91
C LYS A 224 -15.98 22.36 11.41
N ALA A 225 -15.49 22.33 10.18
CA ALA A 225 -14.77 23.46 9.60
C ALA A 225 -15.66 24.69 9.37
N VAL A 226 -16.88 24.49 8.87
CA VAL A 226 -17.86 25.56 8.66
C VAL A 226 -18.27 26.21 9.97
N GLN A 227 -18.48 25.41 11.04
CA GLN A 227 -18.79 25.95 12.37
C GLN A 227 -17.64 26.78 12.97
N ALA A 228 -16.39 26.51 12.59
CA ALA A 228 -15.24 27.34 12.95
C ALA A 228 -15.10 28.59 12.06
N GLY A 229 -16.08 28.89 11.19
CA GLY A 229 -16.07 30.02 10.29
C GLY A 229 -15.10 29.87 9.10
N LYS A 230 -14.70 28.63 8.77
CA LYS A 230 -13.84 28.34 7.61
C LYS A 230 -14.68 27.88 6.42
N GLN A 231 -14.17 28.12 5.22
CA GLN A 231 -14.74 27.58 3.99
C GLN A 231 -14.20 26.18 3.72
N VAL A 232 -15.00 25.34 3.05
CA VAL A 232 -14.63 23.97 2.68
C VAL A 232 -14.71 23.83 1.17
N ALA A 233 -13.73 23.12 0.58
CA ALA A 233 -13.74 22.74 -0.83
C ALA A 233 -13.73 21.22 -0.94
N VAL A 234 -14.58 20.67 -1.81
CA VAL A 234 -14.66 19.24 -2.12
C VAL A 234 -14.31 19.05 -3.59
N LEU A 235 -13.17 18.42 -3.87
CA LEU A 235 -12.66 18.17 -5.22
C LEU A 235 -12.98 16.72 -5.63
N VAL A 236 -13.56 16.56 -6.81
CA VAL A 236 -14.02 15.26 -7.34
C VAL A 236 -13.67 15.14 -8.83
N PRO A 237 -13.44 13.93 -9.36
CA PRO A 237 -12.91 13.76 -10.72
C PRO A 237 -13.98 13.88 -11.83
N THR A 238 -15.27 13.75 -11.50
CA THR A 238 -16.35 13.78 -12.49
C THR A 238 -17.53 14.62 -12.02
N THR A 239 -18.29 15.16 -12.96
CA THR A 239 -19.51 15.95 -12.70
C THR A 239 -20.59 15.12 -12.01
N ILE A 240 -20.72 13.84 -12.36
CA ILE A 240 -21.67 12.91 -11.71
C ILE A 240 -21.37 12.78 -10.21
N LEU A 241 -20.09 12.62 -9.84
CA LEU A 241 -19.70 12.56 -8.43
C LEU A 241 -19.93 13.92 -7.73
N ALA A 242 -19.71 15.04 -8.43
CA ALA A 242 -20.00 16.36 -7.89
C ALA A 242 -21.48 16.53 -7.54
N GLU A 243 -22.37 16.06 -8.43
CA GLU A 243 -23.82 16.09 -8.20
C GLU A 243 -24.22 15.17 -7.04
N GLN A 244 -23.69 13.95 -6.98
CA GLN A 244 -23.97 12.99 -5.91
C GLN A 244 -23.53 13.52 -4.53
N HIS A 245 -22.31 14.01 -4.41
CA HIS A 245 -21.82 14.62 -3.17
C HIS A 245 -22.61 15.89 -2.84
N GLY A 246 -22.87 16.76 -3.83
CA GLY A 246 -23.65 17.98 -3.63
C GLY A 246 -25.08 17.74 -3.18
N ARG A 247 -25.73 16.66 -3.63
CA ARG A 247 -27.04 16.24 -3.11
C ARG A 247 -26.93 15.81 -1.64
N THR A 248 -26.00 14.91 -1.33
CA THR A 248 -25.80 14.40 0.04
C THR A 248 -25.50 15.53 1.03
N PHE A 249 -24.61 16.47 0.67
CA PHE A 249 -24.29 17.62 1.50
C PHE A 249 -25.49 18.54 1.71
N ARG A 250 -26.27 18.83 0.66
CA ARG A 250 -27.47 19.67 0.78
C ARG A 250 -28.55 19.04 1.66
N GLU A 251 -28.76 17.74 1.55
CA GLU A 251 -29.74 17.00 2.35
C GLU A 251 -29.32 16.95 3.82
N ARG A 252 -28.08 16.56 4.11
CA ARG A 252 -27.57 16.43 5.49
C ARG A 252 -27.39 17.77 6.20
N LEU A 253 -27.17 18.87 5.47
CA LEU A 253 -26.98 20.22 6.03
C LEU A 253 -28.24 21.10 5.94
N ALA A 254 -29.40 20.53 5.57
CA ALA A 254 -30.62 21.30 5.30
C ALA A 254 -31.11 22.13 6.50
N ASP A 255 -30.97 21.58 7.71
CA ASP A 255 -31.48 22.17 8.95
C ASP A 255 -30.51 23.18 9.60
N TYR A 256 -29.34 23.41 8.98
CA TYR A 256 -28.29 24.28 9.52
C TYR A 256 -28.17 25.60 8.74
N PRO A 257 -27.91 26.73 9.42
CA PRO A 257 -27.86 28.04 8.78
C PRO A 257 -26.67 28.16 7.82
N ARG A 258 -26.96 28.49 6.55
CA ARG A 258 -25.94 28.78 5.50
C ARG A 258 -25.68 30.28 5.41
N LYS A 259 -24.42 30.73 5.54
CA LYS A 259 -24.02 32.09 5.11
C LYS A 259 -24.00 32.14 3.58
N ARG A 260 -25.05 32.71 2.96
CA ARG A 260 -25.07 33.00 1.51
C ARG A 260 -24.04 34.10 1.19
N GLN A 261 -23.05 33.82 0.35
CA GLN A 261 -22.46 34.85 -0.53
C GLN A 261 -22.99 34.63 -1.95
N GLN A 262 -23.51 35.69 -2.56
CA GLN A 262 -24.09 35.68 -3.91
C GLN A 262 -23.01 35.37 -4.95
N MET A 263 -23.35 34.48 -5.88
CA MET A 263 -22.53 34.13 -7.04
C MET A 263 -22.42 35.32 -7.99
N PRO A 264 -21.24 35.64 -8.56
CA PRO A 264 -21.16 36.57 -9.70
C PRO A 264 -21.86 35.96 -10.93
N PRO A 265 -22.37 36.79 -11.87
CA PRO A 265 -23.22 36.34 -12.96
C PRO A 265 -22.54 35.30 -13.87
N ALA A 266 -23.37 34.39 -14.40
CA ALA A 266 -22.97 33.20 -15.14
C ALA A 266 -22.14 33.55 -16.40
N GLY A 267 -20.84 33.31 -16.32
CA GLY A 267 -19.90 33.47 -17.43
C GLY A 267 -18.51 32.87 -17.17
N SER A 268 -18.13 32.63 -15.91
CA SER A 268 -16.86 31.97 -15.58
C SER A 268 -17.03 30.45 -15.51
N ARG A 269 -16.29 29.71 -16.34
CA ARG A 269 -16.09 28.26 -16.22
C ARG A 269 -15.45 27.93 -14.87
N ALA A 270 -16.26 27.65 -13.85
CA ALA A 270 -15.80 27.07 -12.60
C ALA A 270 -16.82 26.04 -12.12
N ALA A 271 -16.33 24.86 -11.74
CA ALA A 271 -17.08 23.73 -11.23
C ALA A 271 -17.99 24.15 -10.04
N PRO A 272 -19.11 23.44 -9.79
CA PRO A 272 -20.03 23.82 -8.72
C PRO A 272 -19.36 23.67 -7.36
N TRP A 273 -18.98 24.82 -6.78
CA TRP A 273 -18.49 24.93 -5.42
C TRP A 273 -19.68 24.76 -4.48
N ILE A 274 -19.65 23.72 -3.65
CA ILE A 274 -20.57 23.60 -2.53
C ILE A 274 -20.00 24.51 -1.43
N SER A 275 -20.76 25.55 -1.09
CA SER A 275 -20.50 26.48 0.01
C SER A 275 -21.47 26.24 1.16
#